data_AF-A0A2L2X9V8-F1
#
_entry.id   AF-A0A2L2X9V8-F1
#
_cell.length_a   1.000
_cell.length_b   1.000
_cell.length_c   1.000
_cell.angle_alpha   90.00
_cell.angle_beta   90.00
_cell.angle_gamma   90.00
#
_symmetry.space_group_name_H-M   'P 1'
#
loop_
_entity.id
_entity.type
_entity.pdbx_description
1 polymer ?
#
loop_
_entity_poly.entity_id
_entity_poly.type
_entity_poly.pdbx_seq_one_letter_code
_entity_poly.pdbx_strand_id
1 'polypeptide(L)'
;MAFRIGTPYLAIVPDIVADGEEFLEFSIRWLDWLPRAWPWYLAVQDGMRLEQVAQALDGFVGIFLGGSNRFKATALYWRRLAHRQGKRFHYARAGTPKKIQLAKEVGADSCESAFPLWEMKRFDEFAKWFRQPPGPKLFGPESWVLHPDGIAG
;
A
#
# COMPACT_ATOMS: atom_id res chain seq x y z
N MET A 1 9.43 11.15 17.92
CA MET A 1 8.21 11.93 17.65
C MET A 1 7.15 11.46 18.62
N ALA A 2 6.73 12.30 19.58
CA ALA A 2 5.71 11.95 20.57
C ALA A 2 4.32 12.17 19.96
N PHE A 3 3.44 11.17 20.04
CA PHE A 3 2.06 11.29 19.56
C PHE A 3 1.27 12.20 20.50
N ARG A 4 0.56 13.19 19.95
CA ARG A 4 -0.32 14.05 20.72
C ARG A 4 -1.63 13.29 21.00
N ILE A 5 -2.00 13.19 22.27
CA ILE A 5 -3.30 12.62 22.68
C ILE A 5 -4.42 13.30 21.86
N GLY A 6 -5.30 12.51 21.26
CA GLY A 6 -6.40 13.00 20.42
C GLY A 6 -6.05 13.25 18.94
N THR A 7 -4.82 12.98 18.50
CA THR A 7 -4.45 13.00 17.06
C THR A 7 -4.13 11.57 16.59
N PRO A 8 -4.77 11.08 15.52
CA PRO A 8 -4.49 9.73 15.03
C PRO A 8 -3.07 9.64 14.45
N TYR A 9 -2.50 8.43 14.48
CA TYR A 9 -1.22 8.14 13.80
C TYR A 9 -1.32 8.41 12.29
N LEU A 10 -2.44 7.99 11.71
CA LEU A 10 -2.76 8.08 10.29
C LEU A 10 -4.27 8.27 10.16
N ALA A 11 -4.70 9.17 9.28
CA ALA A 11 -6.10 9.36 8.92
C ALA A 11 -6.22 9.33 7.39
N ILE A 12 -7.21 8.61 6.86
CA ILE A 12 -7.44 8.51 5.41
C ILE A 12 -8.63 9.40 5.07
N VAL A 13 -8.46 10.28 4.08
CA VAL A 13 -9.57 11.09 3.58
C VAL A 13 -10.58 10.19 2.88
N PRO A 14 -11.90 10.37 3.08
CA PRO A 14 -12.90 9.56 2.41
C PRO A 14 -12.74 9.60 0.89
N ASP A 15 -12.79 8.43 0.27
CA ASP A 15 -12.71 8.23 -1.17
C ASP A 15 -13.97 7.54 -1.70
N ILE A 16 -14.17 7.59 -3.03
CA ILE A 16 -15.16 6.78 -3.73
C ILE A 16 -14.43 5.60 -4.34
N VAL A 17 -14.80 4.38 -3.97
CA VAL A 17 -14.22 3.15 -4.52
C VAL A 17 -14.89 2.84 -5.88
N ALA A 18 -14.39 3.42 -6.99
CA ALA A 18 -14.86 3.12 -8.35
C ALA A 18 -13.94 3.71 -9.45
N ASP A 19 -14.13 3.24 -10.69
CA ASP A 19 -13.34 3.53 -11.90
C ASP A 19 -13.83 4.80 -12.66
N GLY A 20 -14.06 5.91 -11.94
CA GLY A 20 -14.60 7.15 -12.52
C GLY A 20 -13.68 8.35 -12.33
N GLU A 21 -13.64 9.29 -13.28
CA GLU A 21 -12.67 10.41 -13.30
C GLU A 21 -12.81 11.41 -12.13
N GLU A 22 -13.91 11.36 -11.37
CA GLU A 22 -14.25 12.32 -10.29
C GLU A 22 -13.71 11.95 -8.88
N PHE A 23 -12.97 10.84 -8.73
CA PHE A 23 -12.53 10.35 -7.41
C PHE A 23 -11.66 11.35 -6.63
N LEU A 24 -10.83 12.12 -7.33
CA LEU A 24 -9.81 12.97 -6.71
C LEU A 24 -10.45 14.25 -6.18
N GLU A 25 -11.33 14.85 -6.97
CA GLU A 25 -12.09 16.03 -6.59
C GLU A 25 -12.97 15.75 -5.38
N PHE A 26 -13.64 14.58 -5.36
CA PHE A 26 -14.39 14.14 -4.18
C PHE A 26 -13.51 14.11 -2.92
N SER A 27 -12.34 13.48 -3.01
CA SER A 27 -11.40 13.40 -1.88
C SER A 27 -10.92 14.79 -1.44
N ILE A 28 -10.60 15.68 -2.38
CA ILE A 28 -10.16 17.05 -2.08
C ILE A 28 -11.25 17.84 -1.34
N ARG A 29 -12.51 17.74 -1.77
CA ARG A 29 -13.63 18.47 -1.15
C ARG A 29 -13.84 18.12 0.33
N TRP A 30 -13.41 16.94 0.78
CA TRP A 30 -13.47 16.59 2.19
C TRP A 30 -12.52 17.43 3.05
N LEU A 31 -11.40 17.92 2.51
CA LEU A 31 -10.43 18.71 3.29
C LEU A 31 -11.04 19.98 3.89
N ASP A 32 -12.11 20.50 3.30
CA ASP A 32 -12.85 21.67 3.82
C ASP A 32 -13.58 21.38 5.14
N TRP A 33 -13.92 20.11 5.40
CA TRP A 33 -14.72 19.66 6.54
C TRP A 33 -13.90 18.92 7.59
N LEU A 34 -12.68 18.50 7.25
CA LEU A 34 -11.85 17.66 8.10
C LEU A 34 -10.96 18.47 9.04
N PRO A 35 -10.69 18.00 10.27
CA PRO A 35 -9.75 18.63 11.19
C PRO A 35 -8.36 18.82 10.58
N ARG A 36 -7.92 20.07 10.40
CA ARG A 36 -6.62 20.40 9.78
C ARG A 36 -5.40 19.88 10.54
N ALA A 37 -5.55 19.56 11.83
CA ALA A 37 -4.46 19.09 12.67
C ALA A 37 -4.13 17.60 12.47
N TRP A 38 -4.97 16.84 11.74
CA TRP A 38 -4.78 15.41 11.56
C TRP A 38 -3.89 15.09 10.35
N PRO A 39 -3.13 13.99 10.40
CA PRO A 39 -2.28 13.56 9.29
C PRO A 39 -3.13 12.88 8.20
N TRP A 40 -3.77 13.68 7.34
CA TRP A 40 -4.62 13.20 6.26
C TRP A 40 -3.83 12.63 5.08
N TYR A 41 -4.10 11.38 4.73
CA TYR A 41 -3.56 10.69 3.57
C TYR A 41 -4.62 10.64 2.46
N LEU A 42 -4.16 10.79 1.22
CA LEU A 42 -4.97 10.53 0.04
C LEU A 42 -4.96 9.03 -0.27
N ALA A 43 -6.13 8.40 -0.32
CA ALA A 43 -6.26 7.03 -0.79
C ALA A 43 -6.03 6.98 -2.31
N VAL A 44 -5.10 6.13 -2.76
CA VAL A 44 -4.91 5.84 -4.19
C VAL A 44 -5.31 4.41 -4.51
N GLN A 45 -6.00 4.22 -5.62
CA GLN A 45 -6.57 2.92 -6.03
C GLN A 45 -6.59 2.78 -7.55
N ASP A 46 -7.11 1.66 -8.04
CA ASP A 46 -7.28 1.38 -9.47
C ASP A 46 -7.94 2.57 -10.20
N GLY A 47 -7.49 2.84 -11.42
CA GLY A 47 -7.97 3.97 -12.26
C GLY A 47 -7.24 5.30 -12.03
N MET A 48 -6.53 5.47 -10.91
CA MET A 48 -5.81 6.73 -10.64
C MET A 48 -4.48 6.84 -11.41
N ARG A 49 -4.19 8.04 -11.95
CA ARG A 49 -2.92 8.35 -12.63
C ARG A 49 -1.96 9.11 -11.71
N LEU A 50 -0.66 8.87 -11.88
CA LEU A 50 0.39 9.49 -11.06
C LEU A 50 0.37 11.02 -11.19
N GLU A 51 0.13 11.54 -12.40
CA GLU A 51 0.15 12.96 -12.72
C GLU A 51 -0.98 13.72 -12.02
N GLN A 52 -2.19 13.13 -12.02
CA GLN A 52 -3.34 13.73 -11.34
C GLN A 52 -3.11 13.79 -9.83
N VAL A 53 -2.63 12.68 -9.24
CA VAL A 53 -2.34 12.62 -7.82
C VAL A 53 -1.21 13.57 -7.44
N ALA A 54 -0.18 13.71 -8.29
CA ALA A 54 0.94 14.62 -8.06
C ALA A 54 0.48 16.08 -7.91
N GLN A 55 -0.58 16.49 -8.61
CA GLN A 55 -1.14 17.84 -8.55
C GLN A 55 -1.98 18.10 -7.29
N ALA A 56 -2.57 17.05 -6.71
CA ALA A 56 -3.45 17.16 -5.54
C ALA A 56 -2.72 16.97 -4.20
N LEU A 57 -1.51 16.38 -4.21
CA LEU A 57 -0.88 15.85 -3.01
C LEU A 57 -0.45 16.92 -1.99
N ASP A 58 -0.40 18.20 -2.38
CA ASP A 58 -0.04 19.31 -1.51
C ASP A 58 -0.93 19.40 -0.26
N GLY A 59 -2.23 19.11 -0.41
CA GLY A 59 -3.21 19.12 0.69
C GLY A 59 -3.10 17.93 1.66
N PHE A 60 -2.23 16.96 1.40
CA PHE A 60 -2.14 15.71 2.15
C PHE A 60 -0.73 15.53 2.74
N VAL A 61 -0.63 14.75 3.83
CA VAL A 61 0.67 14.39 4.41
C VAL A 61 1.30 13.16 3.75
N GLY A 62 0.52 12.42 2.95
CA GLY A 62 0.96 11.15 2.38
C GLY A 62 -0.04 10.48 1.44
N ILE A 63 0.43 9.39 0.85
CA ILE A 63 -0.34 8.47 0.01
C ILE A 63 -0.67 7.21 0.79
N PHE A 64 -1.93 6.82 0.79
CA PHE A 64 -2.42 5.54 1.29
C PHE A 64 -2.73 4.64 0.09
N LEU A 65 -1.87 3.65 -0.19
CA LEU A 65 -2.02 2.77 -1.36
C LEU A 65 -3.08 1.71 -1.11
N GLY A 66 -4.29 1.91 -1.63
CA GLY A 66 -5.40 0.97 -1.67
C GLY A 66 -5.36 0.05 -2.90
N GLY A 67 -6.55 -0.27 -3.42
CA GLY A 67 -6.72 -0.98 -4.69
C GLY A 67 -6.50 -2.49 -4.69
N SER A 68 -6.55 -3.03 -5.91
CA SER A 68 -6.37 -4.44 -6.26
C SER A 68 -4.93 -4.92 -6.10
N ASN A 69 -4.70 -6.24 -6.18
CA ASN A 69 -3.34 -6.79 -6.17
C ASN A 69 -2.51 -6.31 -7.37
N ARG A 70 -3.15 -6.16 -8.56
CA ARG A 70 -2.49 -5.66 -9.77
C ARG A 70 -2.06 -4.21 -9.60
N PHE A 71 -2.94 -3.38 -9.04
CA PHE A 71 -2.61 -1.99 -8.75
C PHE A 71 -1.50 -1.88 -7.70
N LYS A 72 -1.57 -2.69 -6.63
CA LYS A 72 -0.53 -2.73 -5.60
C LYS A 72 0.84 -3.20 -6.10
N ALA A 73 0.91 -3.98 -7.18
CA ALA A 73 2.18 -4.32 -7.82
C ALA A 73 2.92 -3.08 -8.37
N THR A 74 2.20 -1.95 -8.57
CA THR A 74 2.77 -0.66 -8.99
C THR A 74 3.27 0.20 -7.81
N ALA A 75 3.30 -0.33 -6.57
CA ALA A 75 3.59 0.41 -5.34
C ALA A 75 4.88 1.25 -5.40
N LEU A 76 5.92 0.78 -6.09
CA LEU A 76 7.18 1.51 -6.24
C LEU A 76 6.98 2.90 -6.86
N TYR A 77 6.09 3.05 -7.85
CA TYR A 77 5.84 4.32 -8.50
C TYR A 77 5.14 5.31 -7.57
N TRP A 78 4.13 4.83 -6.83
CA TRP A 78 3.41 5.63 -5.85
C TRP A 78 4.30 6.06 -4.67
N ARG A 79 5.14 5.16 -4.17
CA ARG A 79 6.14 5.47 -3.15
C ARG A 79 7.13 6.53 -3.63
N ARG A 80 7.64 6.39 -4.86
CA ARG A 80 8.54 7.39 -5.48
C ARG A 80 7.87 8.75 -5.62
N LEU A 81 6.60 8.80 -6.02
CA LEU A 81 5.84 10.04 -6.09
C LEU A 81 5.73 10.71 -4.71
N ALA A 82 5.28 9.97 -3.69
CA ALA A 82 5.16 10.48 -2.34
C ALA A 82 6.50 11.04 -1.82
N HIS A 83 7.56 10.25 -1.87
CA HIS A 83 8.87 10.65 -1.34
C HIS A 83 9.49 11.81 -2.11
N ARG A 84 9.30 11.88 -3.43
CA ARG A 84 9.76 13.04 -4.24
C ARG A 84 9.13 14.35 -3.81
N GLN A 85 7.91 14.33 -3.28
CA GLN A 85 7.21 15.51 -2.78
C GLN A 85 7.33 15.65 -1.25
N GLY A 86 8.25 14.91 -0.60
CA GLY A 86 8.44 14.95 0.85
C GLY A 86 7.25 14.41 1.66
N LYS A 87 6.40 13.59 1.03
CA LYS A 87 5.18 13.00 1.63
C LYS A 87 5.44 11.56 2.08
N ARG A 88 4.62 11.08 3.02
CA ARG A 88 4.68 9.69 3.53
C ARG A 88 3.96 8.72 2.60
N PHE A 89 4.29 7.44 2.68
CA PHE A 89 3.68 6.37 1.90
C PHE A 89 3.29 5.19 2.80
N HIS A 90 2.00 4.85 2.79
CA HIS A 90 1.42 3.75 3.55
C HIS A 90 0.87 2.67 2.62
N TYR A 91 1.27 1.41 2.81
CA TYR A 91 0.83 0.29 1.98
C TYR A 91 -0.37 -0.42 2.61
N ALA A 92 -1.56 -0.28 2.01
CA ALA A 92 -2.79 -0.78 2.60
C ALA A 92 -2.94 -2.31 2.58
N ARG A 93 -3.64 -2.87 3.58
CA ARG A 93 -4.11 -4.28 3.60
C ARG A 93 -3.04 -5.30 3.22
N ALA A 94 -1.87 -5.22 3.84
CA ALA A 94 -0.75 -6.14 3.69
C ALA A 94 -0.99 -7.50 4.39
N GLY A 95 -2.14 -8.13 4.19
CA GLY A 95 -2.55 -9.33 4.93
C GLY A 95 -1.97 -10.66 4.48
N THR A 96 -0.96 -10.66 3.61
CA THR A 96 -0.33 -11.89 3.13
C THR A 96 1.20 -11.71 3.12
N PRO A 97 1.98 -12.81 3.21
CA PRO A 97 3.44 -12.72 3.21
C PRO A 97 3.99 -11.96 2.00
N LYS A 98 3.44 -12.22 0.81
CA LYS A 98 3.84 -11.53 -0.44
C LYS A 98 3.60 -10.01 -0.38
N LYS A 99 2.48 -9.58 0.21
CA LYS A 99 2.17 -8.14 0.34
C LYS A 99 3.06 -7.45 1.37
N ILE A 100 3.35 -8.12 2.49
CA ILE A 100 4.28 -7.62 3.51
C ILE A 100 5.68 -7.48 2.90
N GLN A 101 6.13 -8.50 2.18
CA GLN A 101 7.41 -8.47 1.48
C GLN A 101 7.49 -7.31 0.49
N LEU A 102 6.48 -7.17 -0.39
CA LEU A 102 6.44 -6.06 -1.35
C LEU A 102 6.46 -4.70 -0.65
N ALA A 103 5.67 -4.51 0.41
CA ALA A 103 5.65 -3.27 1.19
C ALA A 103 7.05 -2.91 1.75
N LYS A 104 7.80 -3.91 2.23
CA LYS A 104 9.19 -3.74 2.68
C LYS A 104 10.14 -3.43 1.53
N GLU A 105 10.06 -4.18 0.43
CA GLU A 105 10.94 -4.05 -0.73
C GLU A 105 10.83 -2.67 -1.40
N VAL A 106 9.60 -2.13 -1.53
CA VAL A 106 9.42 -0.77 -2.06
C VAL A 106 9.80 0.31 -1.04
N GLY A 107 10.11 -0.07 0.20
CA GLY A 107 10.43 0.84 1.30
C GLY A 107 9.24 1.73 1.65
N ALA A 108 8.09 1.12 1.94
CA ALA A 108 6.96 1.83 2.50
C ALA A 108 7.25 2.30 3.93
N ASP A 109 6.74 3.48 4.31
CA ASP A 109 6.96 4.04 5.64
C ASP A 109 6.14 3.32 6.71
N SER A 110 5.03 2.71 6.30
CA SER A 110 4.19 1.86 7.14
C SER A 110 3.25 0.98 6.31
N CYS A 111 2.69 -0.05 6.94
CA CYS A 111 1.63 -0.88 6.39
C CYS A 111 0.75 -1.42 7.52
N GLU A 112 -0.44 -1.86 7.17
CA GLU A 112 -1.47 -2.36 8.06
C GLU A 112 -2.23 -3.54 7.41
N SER A 113 -2.95 -4.29 8.22
CA SER A 113 -3.76 -5.40 7.75
C SER A 113 -4.85 -5.70 8.75
N ALA A 114 -5.99 -6.16 8.25
CA ALA A 114 -7.04 -6.73 9.08
C ALA A 114 -6.86 -8.24 9.31
N PHE A 115 -5.93 -8.93 8.61
CA PHE A 115 -5.79 -10.39 8.60
C PHE A 115 -5.97 -11.10 9.96
N PRO A 116 -5.39 -10.60 11.08
CA PRO A 116 -5.62 -11.21 12.39
C PRO A 116 -7.10 -11.36 12.79
N LEU A 117 -7.99 -10.44 12.39
CA LEU A 117 -9.44 -10.38 12.69
C LEU A 117 -9.86 -11.16 13.95
N TRP A 118 -9.54 -10.64 15.13
CA TRP A 118 -9.88 -11.21 16.45
C TRP A 118 -9.36 -12.63 16.74
N GLU A 119 -8.55 -13.23 15.87
CA GLU A 119 -8.00 -14.58 16.01
C GLU A 119 -6.49 -14.52 16.32
N MET A 120 -6.12 -14.97 17.53
CA MET A 120 -4.71 -14.95 17.98
C MET A 120 -3.78 -15.78 17.10
N LYS A 121 -4.26 -16.92 16.57
CA LYS A 121 -3.47 -17.73 15.64
C LYS A 121 -3.07 -16.94 14.39
N ARG A 122 -3.99 -16.18 13.81
CA ARG A 122 -3.71 -15.33 12.64
C ARG A 122 -2.82 -14.15 13.00
N PHE A 123 -2.92 -13.63 14.22
CA PHE A 123 -1.96 -12.65 14.73
C PHE A 123 -0.54 -13.20 14.75
N ASP A 124 -0.34 -14.41 15.29
CA ASP A 124 0.97 -15.06 15.36
C ASP A 124 1.55 -15.35 13.97
N GLU A 125 0.73 -15.83 13.04
CA GLU A 125 1.11 -16.02 11.64
C GLU A 125 1.54 -14.71 10.98
N PHE A 126 0.74 -13.65 11.16
CA PHE A 126 1.07 -12.32 10.64
C PHE A 126 2.37 -11.79 11.24
N ALA A 127 2.56 -11.89 12.56
CA ALA A 127 3.76 -11.45 13.25
C ALA A 127 5.00 -12.21 12.76
N LYS A 128 4.88 -13.51 12.48
CA LYS A 128 5.94 -14.32 11.89
C LYS A 128 6.30 -13.82 10.49
N TRP A 129 5.33 -13.64 9.60
CA TRP A 129 5.55 -13.11 8.25
C TRP A 129 6.11 -11.69 8.27
N PHE A 130 5.69 -10.87 9.23
CA PHE A 130 6.16 -9.50 9.37
C PHE A 130 7.60 -9.43 9.86
N ARG A 131 8.05 -10.30 10.77
CA ARG A 131 9.45 -10.35 11.20
C ARG A 131 10.34 -10.96 10.12
N GLN A 132 9.89 -12.06 9.54
CA GLN A 132 10.63 -12.85 8.56
C GLN A 132 9.72 -13.13 7.37
N PRO A 133 9.65 -12.21 6.39
CA PRO A 133 8.93 -12.49 5.16
C PRO A 133 9.57 -13.72 4.50
N PRO A 134 8.78 -14.68 3.99
CA PRO A 134 9.34 -15.82 3.30
C PRO A 134 10.22 -15.30 2.16
N GLY A 135 11.47 -15.75 2.12
CA GLY A 135 12.39 -15.38 1.06
C GLY A 135 11.82 -15.78 -0.31
N PRO A 136 12.36 -15.22 -1.41
CA PRO A 136 12.03 -15.71 -2.72
C PRO A 136 12.25 -17.22 -2.77
N LYS A 137 11.24 -17.98 -3.22
CA LYS A 137 11.48 -19.36 -3.63
C LYS A 137 12.34 -19.29 -4.88
N LEU A 138 13.66 -19.32 -4.72
CA LEU A 138 14.56 -19.67 -5.81
C LEU A 138 14.07 -21.02 -6.34
N PHE A 139 13.81 -21.08 -7.66
CA PHE A 139 13.56 -22.28 -8.45
C PHE A 139 13.28 -23.53 -7.62
N GLY A 140 12.00 -23.92 -7.49
CA GLY A 140 11.67 -25.20 -6.87
C GLY A 140 12.45 -26.33 -7.57
N PRO A 141 12.71 -27.46 -6.91
CA PRO A 141 13.49 -28.57 -7.48
C PRO A 141 12.93 -29.11 -8.83
N GLU A 142 11.73 -28.69 -9.22
CA GLU A 142 11.02 -29.13 -10.43
C GLU A 142 11.26 -28.25 -11.66
N SER A 143 11.89 -27.07 -11.54
CA SER A 143 12.13 -26.19 -12.69
C SER A 143 13.44 -26.45 -13.46
N TRP A 144 14.13 -27.56 -13.17
CA TRP A 144 15.37 -27.96 -13.84
C TRP A 144 15.37 -29.41 -14.31
N VAL A 145 14.21 -30.02 -14.56
CA VAL A 145 14.19 -31.24 -15.35
C VAL A 145 14.56 -30.85 -16.77
N LEU A 146 15.85 -30.94 -17.10
CA LEU A 146 16.30 -31.05 -18.48
C LEU A 146 15.59 -32.29 -19.04
N HIS A 147 14.54 -32.07 -19.83
CA HIS A 147 14.03 -33.13 -20.68
C HIS A 147 15.21 -33.61 -21.53
N PRO A 148 15.54 -34.91 -21.51
CA PRO A 148 16.66 -35.45 -22.31
C PRO A 148 16.45 -35.24 -23.81
N ASP A 149 15.22 -34.90 -24.22
CA ASP A 149 14.86 -34.62 -25.60
C ASP A 149 14.75 -33.11 -25.78
N GLY A 150 15.86 -32.49 -26.18
CA GLY A 150 15.89 -31.08 -26.54
C GLY A 150 14.86 -30.73 -27.61
N ILE A 151 14.17 -29.60 -27.41
CA ILE A 151 13.30 -28.90 -28.36
C ILE A 151 12.06 -29.69 -28.83
N ALA A 152 10.89 -29.30 -28.34
CA ALA A 152 9.68 -29.17 -29.18
C ALA A 152 8.60 -28.31 -28.49
N GLY A 153 8.07 -27.31 -29.21
CA GLY A 153 6.76 -26.69 -28.96
C GLY A 153 6.77 -25.33 -28.28
#